data_AF-A0A507CDQ6-F1
#
_entry.id   AF-A0A507CDQ6-F1
#
_cell.length_a   1.000
_cell.length_b   1.000
_cell.length_c   1.000
_cell.angle_alpha   90.00
_cell.angle_beta   90.00
_cell.angle_gamma   90.00
#
_symmetry.space_group_name_H-M   'P 1'
#
loop_
_entity.id
_entity.type
_entity.pdbx_description
1 polymer ?
#
loop_
_entity_poly.entity_id
_entity_poly.type
_entity_poly.pdbx_seq_one_letter_code
_entity_poly.pdbx_strand_id
1 'polypeptide(L)'
;MESLTKSVSSGALIAVAVALIHDPLLVSLCLSVLAAYWTYHAISLVGGVFVAKGQFGKDLLKPNMPVLPESQGVVAGAVYFAVMFLFIPIPFVQWFAWGSIEHGGGVPTFPHEKLGQFLSGLLALLSMLLLGFADDVLDIRWRVKLWFPMFASIPLLTVYYVTYGVTHIKVPLLFRAFVGTDLVDLGPFYYVYMSFFCVFCTNSVNILAGINGVEGGQSLILALSIVSNDLYQTYTSDNRLTVEAHLTSLFFILPFIGVTIGYLFQNWYPAKVFGGDTYAYFAGMIFAVVGILGHFSQTVLLFHIPQIFNFLYSCPQVFGFVECPRHRMPTLNHKTLKLEASRVKLNKTGSLGRGMIRFLEIFYLVHVNRDPKTHEMLDCNNLTLINLILVRCGSLREWQTTLAVMAVQVLGSILAITIRYALVHVVYN
;
A
#
# COMPACT_ATOMS: atom_id res chain seq x y z
N MET A 1 -16.74 -0.10 31.00
CA MET A 1 -15.59 -0.99 31.31
C MET A 1 -15.97 -2.47 31.33
N GLU A 2 -17.13 -2.87 31.86
CA GLU A 2 -17.58 -4.29 31.87
C GLU A 2 -17.88 -4.90 30.49
N SER A 3 -18.36 -4.13 29.51
CA SER A 3 -18.58 -4.67 28.14
C SER A 3 -17.27 -4.89 27.38
N LEU A 4 -16.24 -4.08 27.66
CA LEU A 4 -14.91 -4.18 27.06
C LEU A 4 -14.15 -5.40 27.59
N THR A 5 -14.26 -5.69 28.88
CA THR A 5 -13.67 -6.89 29.50
C THR A 5 -14.33 -8.16 29.00
N LYS A 6 -15.67 -8.17 28.84
CA LYS A 6 -16.38 -9.31 28.24
C LYS A 6 -15.99 -9.53 26.77
N SER A 7 -15.96 -8.50 25.93
CA SER A 7 -15.57 -8.60 24.51
C SER A 7 -14.13 -9.08 24.29
N VAL A 8 -13.17 -8.55 25.07
CA VAL A 8 -11.75 -8.92 24.97
C VAL A 8 -11.53 -10.36 25.46
N SER A 9 -12.25 -10.80 26.51
CA SER A 9 -12.17 -12.17 27.00
C SER A 9 -12.69 -13.21 25.99
N SER A 10 -13.77 -12.92 25.26
CA SER A 10 -14.27 -13.78 24.19
C SER A 10 -13.36 -13.82 22.95
N GLY A 11 -12.68 -12.71 22.63
CA GLY A 11 -11.71 -12.66 21.54
C GLY A 11 -10.46 -13.51 21.77
N ALA A 12 -9.92 -13.48 23.00
CA ALA A 12 -8.80 -14.32 23.40
C ALA A 12 -9.16 -15.82 23.40
N LEU A 13 -10.36 -16.17 23.85
CA LEU A 13 -10.89 -17.54 23.80
C LEU A 13 -11.05 -18.07 22.37
N ILE A 14 -11.52 -17.23 21.44
CA ILE A 14 -11.60 -17.60 20.01
C ILE A 14 -10.21 -17.74 19.40
N ALA A 15 -9.25 -16.85 19.73
CA ALA A 15 -7.87 -16.97 19.25
C ALA A 15 -7.19 -18.26 19.75
N VAL A 16 -7.47 -18.66 21.00
CA VAL A 16 -7.01 -19.95 21.56
C VAL A 16 -7.71 -21.14 20.90
N ALA A 17 -9.01 -21.05 20.63
CA ALA A 17 -9.75 -22.09 19.89
C ALA A 17 -9.28 -22.24 18.43
N VAL A 18 -8.89 -21.13 17.80
CA VAL A 18 -8.30 -21.10 16.47
C VAL A 18 -6.88 -21.66 16.50
N ALA A 19 -6.10 -21.45 17.56
CA ALA A 19 -4.78 -22.06 17.72
C ALA A 19 -4.80 -23.60 17.85
N LEU A 20 -5.98 -24.21 18.09
CA LEU A 20 -6.18 -25.67 18.02
C LEU A 20 -6.28 -26.17 16.56
N ILE A 21 -6.38 -25.27 15.58
CA ILE A 21 -6.33 -25.59 14.16
C ILE A 21 -4.86 -25.78 13.77
N HIS A 22 -4.49 -26.97 13.31
CA HIS A 22 -3.11 -27.30 12.92
C HIS A 22 -2.62 -26.61 11.64
N ASP A 23 -3.46 -25.81 10.97
CA ASP A 23 -3.14 -25.10 9.73
C ASP A 23 -2.98 -23.58 9.98
N PRO A 24 -1.73 -23.05 9.95
CA PRO A 24 -1.46 -21.62 10.13
C PRO A 24 -2.19 -20.71 9.15
N LEU A 25 -2.47 -21.16 7.92
CA LEU A 25 -3.17 -20.34 6.93
C LEU A 25 -4.63 -20.14 7.33
N LEU A 26 -5.30 -21.20 7.78
CA LEU A 26 -6.67 -21.11 8.28
C LEU A 26 -6.76 -20.24 9.53
N VAL A 27 -5.77 -20.35 10.43
CA VAL A 27 -5.68 -19.48 11.60
C VAL A 27 -5.54 -18.00 11.20
N SER A 28 -4.65 -17.70 10.24
CA SER A 28 -4.48 -16.35 9.70
C SER A 28 -5.78 -15.81 9.10
N LEU A 29 -6.52 -16.63 8.35
CA LEU A 29 -7.82 -16.26 7.78
C LEU A 29 -8.86 -15.95 8.87
N CYS A 30 -9.00 -16.79 9.89
CA CYS A 30 -9.91 -16.55 11.02
C CYS A 30 -9.56 -15.25 11.76
N LEU A 31 -8.28 -15.04 12.04
CA LEU A 31 -7.78 -13.81 12.67
C LEU A 31 -8.03 -12.58 11.79
N SER A 32 -7.99 -12.71 10.47
CA SER A 32 -8.29 -11.62 9.53
C SER A 32 -9.75 -11.18 9.60
N VAL A 33 -10.69 -12.13 9.75
CA VAL A 33 -12.11 -11.82 9.97
C VAL A 33 -12.30 -11.08 11.30
N LEU A 34 -11.63 -11.54 12.36
CA LEU A 34 -11.64 -10.86 13.66
C LEU A 34 -11.00 -9.46 13.57
N ALA A 35 -9.93 -9.30 12.79
CA ALA A 35 -9.27 -8.03 12.57
C ALA A 35 -10.21 -7.00 11.94
N ALA A 36 -11.05 -7.41 10.97
CA ALA A 36 -12.07 -6.55 10.37
C ALA A 36 -13.09 -6.07 11.40
N TYR A 37 -13.61 -6.99 12.22
CA TYR A 37 -14.55 -6.70 13.30
C TYR A 37 -13.94 -5.76 14.35
N TRP A 38 -12.75 -6.07 14.86
CA TRP A 38 -12.06 -5.26 15.85
C TRP A 38 -11.70 -3.88 15.32
N THR A 39 -11.26 -3.76 14.06
CA THR A 39 -10.93 -2.45 13.46
C THR A 39 -12.18 -1.57 13.36
N TYR A 40 -13.30 -2.11 12.86
CA TYR A 40 -14.56 -1.37 12.76
C TYR A 40 -15.01 -0.80 14.12
N HIS A 41 -14.98 -1.64 15.17
CA HIS A 41 -15.40 -1.25 16.51
C HIS A 41 -14.40 -0.33 17.21
N ALA A 42 -13.10 -0.58 17.06
CA ALA A 42 -12.05 0.25 17.64
C ALA A 42 -12.10 1.67 17.09
N ILE A 43 -12.20 1.84 15.77
CA ILE A 43 -12.33 3.16 15.12
C ILE A 43 -13.57 3.89 15.64
N SER A 44 -14.72 3.20 15.74
CA SER A 44 -15.96 3.80 16.26
C SER A 44 -15.80 4.29 17.70
N LEU A 45 -15.04 3.56 18.52
CA LEU A 45 -14.84 3.86 19.94
C LEU A 45 -13.89 5.04 20.15
N VAL A 46 -12.79 5.09 19.39
CA VAL A 46 -11.70 6.04 19.66
C VAL A 46 -11.73 7.29 18.78
N GLY A 47 -12.48 7.29 17.67
CA GLY A 47 -12.51 8.44 16.74
C GLY A 47 -12.86 9.77 17.42
N GLY A 48 -13.80 9.76 18.37
CA GLY A 48 -14.14 10.97 19.15
C GLY A 48 -12.99 11.50 20.02
N VAL A 49 -12.10 10.62 20.50
CA VAL A 49 -10.92 11.00 21.30
C VAL A 49 -9.91 11.76 20.44
N PHE A 50 -9.71 11.32 19.18
CA PHE A 50 -8.81 12.00 18.24
C PHE A 50 -9.27 13.42 17.96
N VAL A 51 -10.58 13.60 17.69
CA VAL A 51 -11.17 14.94 17.51
C VAL A 51 -10.98 15.80 18.76
N ALA A 52 -11.23 15.24 19.96
CA ALA A 52 -11.04 15.96 21.23
C ALA A 52 -9.57 16.36 21.50
N LYS A 53 -8.60 15.67 20.89
CA LYS A 53 -7.16 15.99 20.96
C LYS A 53 -6.66 16.82 19.78
N GLY A 54 -7.55 17.34 18.95
CA GLY A 54 -7.20 18.19 17.81
C GLY A 54 -6.71 17.43 16.58
N GLN A 55 -6.82 16.10 16.57
CA GLN A 55 -6.45 15.24 15.43
C GLN A 55 -7.69 15.03 14.56
N PHE A 56 -7.98 15.99 13.69
CA PHE A 56 -9.14 15.98 12.80
C PHE A 56 -8.85 16.66 11.46
N GLY A 57 -9.57 16.24 10.43
CA GLY A 57 -9.56 16.82 9.09
C GLY A 57 -10.95 17.31 8.68
N LYS A 58 -11.02 18.34 7.83
CA LYS A 58 -12.28 18.76 7.20
C LYS A 58 -12.43 18.06 5.86
N ASP A 59 -13.59 17.45 5.61
CA ASP A 59 -13.89 16.87 4.30
C ASP A 59 -14.19 17.99 3.28
N LEU A 60 -13.13 18.45 2.59
CA LEU A 60 -13.17 19.55 1.63
C LEU A 60 -14.09 19.28 0.43
N LEU A 61 -14.50 18.03 0.21
CA LEU A 61 -15.32 17.61 -0.92
C LEU A 61 -16.81 17.47 -0.56
N LYS A 62 -17.23 18.01 0.59
CA LYS A 62 -18.64 18.10 1.00
C LYS A 62 -19.10 19.56 1.16
N PRO A 63 -20.39 19.86 0.92
CA PRO A 63 -20.93 21.21 1.10
C PRO A 63 -20.69 21.83 2.47
N ASN A 64 -20.80 21.03 3.55
CA ASN A 64 -20.69 21.51 4.92
C ASN A 64 -19.30 21.31 5.53
N MET A 65 -18.35 20.76 4.76
CA MET A 65 -16.99 20.43 5.22
C MET A 65 -16.96 19.82 6.63
N PRO A 66 -17.64 18.68 6.86
CA PRO A 66 -17.72 18.06 8.18
C PRO A 66 -16.33 17.74 8.71
N VAL A 67 -16.18 17.88 10.02
CA VAL A 67 -14.95 17.56 10.74
C VAL A 67 -14.96 16.07 11.07
N LEU A 68 -13.95 15.35 10.60
CA LEU A 68 -13.79 13.91 10.78
C LEU A 68 -12.50 13.61 11.57
N PRO A 69 -12.47 12.54 12.39
CA PRO A 69 -11.24 12.07 13.02
C PRO A 69 -10.17 11.74 11.95
N GLU A 70 -8.97 12.26 12.13
CA GLU A 70 -7.80 12.00 11.27
C GLU A 70 -6.95 10.86 11.85
N SER A 71 -5.98 10.37 11.08
CA SER A 71 -4.98 9.38 11.53
C SER A 71 -5.54 8.06 12.04
N GLN A 72 -6.75 7.68 11.63
CA GLN A 72 -7.34 6.40 12.04
C GLN A 72 -6.60 5.17 11.47
N GLY A 73 -5.63 5.40 10.55
CA GLY A 73 -4.64 4.40 10.17
C GLY A 73 -3.85 3.82 11.35
N VAL A 74 -3.61 4.62 12.40
CA VAL A 74 -2.91 4.13 13.61
C VAL A 74 -3.74 3.08 14.36
N VAL A 75 -5.07 3.22 14.35
CA VAL A 75 -6.00 2.28 14.99
C VAL A 75 -6.06 0.98 14.20
N ALA A 76 -6.18 1.07 12.87
CA ALA A 76 -6.11 -0.10 12.00
C ALA A 76 -4.76 -0.83 12.13
N GLY A 77 -3.65 -0.09 12.16
CA GLY A 77 -2.32 -0.64 12.40
C GLY A 77 -2.16 -1.28 13.78
N ALA A 78 -2.70 -0.68 14.84
CA ALA A 78 -2.66 -1.26 16.18
C ALA A 78 -3.42 -2.60 16.25
N VAL A 79 -4.60 -2.69 15.62
CA VAL A 79 -5.34 -3.95 15.51
C VAL A 79 -4.55 -4.99 14.69
N TYR A 80 -3.92 -4.56 13.59
CA TYR A 80 -3.05 -5.43 12.80
C TYR A 80 -1.93 -6.03 13.65
N PHE A 81 -1.20 -5.19 14.42
CA PHE A 81 -0.14 -5.68 15.31
C PHE A 81 -0.66 -6.60 16.41
N ALA A 82 -1.80 -6.29 17.02
CA ALA A 82 -2.41 -7.17 18.01
C ALA A 82 -2.69 -8.57 17.43
N VAL A 83 -3.25 -8.61 16.22
CA VAL A 83 -3.51 -9.86 15.50
C VAL A 83 -2.21 -10.58 15.13
N MET A 84 -1.21 -9.86 14.61
CA MET A 84 0.07 -10.45 14.24
C MET A 84 0.82 -10.99 15.46
N PHE A 85 0.78 -10.33 16.60
CA PHE A 85 1.38 -10.82 17.84
C PHE A 85 0.75 -12.13 18.33
N LEU A 86 -0.57 -12.25 18.20
CA LEU A 86 -1.28 -13.52 18.46
C LEU A 86 -0.90 -14.59 17.43
N PHE A 87 -0.58 -14.19 16.19
CA PHE A 87 -0.23 -15.11 15.12
C PHE A 87 1.23 -15.60 15.16
N ILE A 88 2.17 -14.81 15.70
CA ILE A 88 3.61 -15.17 15.76
C ILE A 88 3.87 -16.62 16.17
N PRO A 89 3.31 -17.18 17.26
CA PRO A 89 3.62 -18.55 17.66
C PRO A 89 3.02 -19.61 16.73
N ILE A 90 1.99 -19.30 15.94
CA ILE A 90 1.18 -20.27 15.19
C ILE A 90 2.00 -21.04 14.14
N PRO A 91 2.78 -20.39 13.24
CA PRO A 91 3.63 -21.13 12.30
C PRO A 91 4.69 -22.02 12.97
N PHE A 92 4.96 -21.82 14.27
CA PHE A 92 5.97 -22.55 15.03
C PHE A 92 5.40 -23.53 16.06
N VAL A 93 4.07 -23.71 16.12
CA VAL A 93 3.39 -24.57 17.11
C VAL A 93 3.98 -25.99 17.13
N GLN A 94 4.37 -26.53 15.97
CA GLN A 94 4.94 -27.87 15.92
C GLN A 94 6.21 -28.05 16.78
N TRP A 95 7.02 -27.00 16.93
CA TRP A 95 8.22 -27.02 17.77
C TRP A 95 7.93 -26.77 19.26
N PHE A 96 6.81 -26.11 19.59
CA PHE A 96 6.42 -25.86 20.97
C PHE A 96 5.60 -27.01 21.58
N ALA A 97 4.68 -27.59 20.80
CA ALA A 97 3.72 -28.59 21.28
C ALA A 97 4.28 -30.02 21.24
N TRP A 98 5.21 -30.33 20.33
CA TRP A 98 5.68 -31.70 20.08
C TRP A 98 7.16 -31.93 20.36
N GLY A 99 7.86 -30.94 20.93
CA GLY A 99 9.28 -31.04 21.30
C GLY A 99 9.61 -32.08 22.40
N SER A 100 8.65 -32.93 22.78
CA SER A 100 8.79 -33.92 23.85
C SER A 100 8.14 -35.29 23.58
N ILE A 101 7.64 -35.60 22.36
CA ILE A 101 7.04 -36.92 22.07
C ILE A 101 7.86 -37.69 21.02
N GLU A 102 8.79 -38.48 21.55
CA GLU A 102 9.29 -39.77 21.08
C GLU A 102 9.00 -40.16 19.63
N HIS A 103 9.90 -39.92 18.67
CA HIS A 103 10.21 -40.87 17.58
C HIS A 103 11.73 -40.79 17.37
N GLY A 104 12.42 -41.93 17.21
CA GLY A 104 13.89 -42.05 17.15
C GLY A 104 14.61 -41.36 15.96
N GLY A 105 14.06 -40.28 15.42
CA GLY A 105 14.74 -39.30 14.57
C GLY A 105 14.89 -37.99 15.33
N GLY A 106 16.08 -37.38 15.29
CA GLY A 106 16.44 -36.23 16.12
C GLY A 106 15.39 -35.10 16.13
N VAL A 107 15.25 -34.44 17.28
CA VAL A 107 14.35 -33.28 17.46
C VAL A 107 14.69 -32.24 16.39
N PRO A 108 13.72 -31.82 15.54
CA PRO A 108 13.99 -30.81 14.53
C PRO A 108 14.41 -29.50 15.21
N THR A 109 15.54 -28.94 14.79
CA THR A 109 16.04 -27.66 15.28
C THR A 109 15.02 -26.55 15.01
N PHE A 110 14.88 -25.63 15.98
CA PHE A 110 13.93 -24.53 15.85
C PHE A 110 14.33 -23.60 14.69
N PRO A 111 13.40 -23.20 13.80
CA PRO A 111 13.71 -22.43 12.60
C PRO A 111 13.87 -20.94 12.92
N HIS A 112 15.00 -20.58 13.54
CA HIS A 112 15.32 -19.20 13.93
C HIS A 112 15.32 -18.22 12.75
N GLU A 113 15.70 -18.68 11.56
CA GLU A 113 15.70 -17.85 10.34
C GLU A 113 14.29 -17.36 9.97
N LYS A 114 13.30 -18.27 9.97
CA LYS A 114 11.90 -17.92 9.69
C LYS A 114 11.33 -16.97 10.73
N LEU A 115 11.66 -17.18 12.00
CA LEU A 115 11.26 -16.25 13.06
C LEU A 115 11.90 -14.87 12.86
N GLY A 116 13.19 -14.82 12.51
CA GLY A 116 13.90 -13.59 12.20
C GLY A 116 13.28 -12.79 11.04
N GLN A 117 12.89 -13.48 9.97
CA GLN A 117 12.14 -12.86 8.85
C GLN A 117 10.81 -12.27 9.30
N PHE A 118 10.04 -13.02 10.11
CA PHE A 118 8.75 -12.56 10.60
C PHE A 118 8.88 -11.33 11.50
N LEU A 119 9.81 -11.36 12.45
CA LEU A 119 10.04 -10.27 13.40
C LEU A 119 10.63 -9.02 12.73
N SER A 120 11.56 -9.18 11.79
CA SER A 120 12.11 -8.05 11.04
C SER A 120 11.09 -7.36 10.15
N GLY A 121 10.22 -8.13 9.48
CA GLY A 121 9.08 -7.59 8.73
C GLY A 121 8.12 -6.79 9.63
N LEU A 122 7.74 -7.36 10.78
CA LEU A 122 6.90 -6.66 11.76
C LEU A 122 7.57 -5.41 12.35
N LEU A 123 8.87 -5.45 12.60
CA LEU A 123 9.62 -4.29 13.10
C LEU A 123 9.66 -3.16 12.07
N ALA A 124 9.88 -3.48 10.79
CA ALA A 124 9.83 -2.50 9.72
C ALA A 124 8.43 -1.87 9.58
N LEU A 125 7.38 -2.69 9.67
CA LEU A 125 5.99 -2.22 9.68
C LEU A 125 5.68 -1.33 10.87
N LEU A 126 6.12 -1.69 12.07
CA LEU A 126 5.82 -0.96 13.30
C LEU A 126 6.51 0.39 13.25
N SER A 127 7.78 0.41 12.81
CA SER A 127 8.55 1.63 12.61
C SER A 127 7.85 2.56 11.63
N MET A 128 7.34 2.02 10.50
CA MET A 128 6.66 2.84 9.50
C MET A 128 5.29 3.33 9.98
N LEU A 129 4.53 2.53 10.73
CA LEU A 129 3.27 2.93 11.34
C LEU A 129 3.50 4.11 12.32
N LEU A 130 4.52 4.00 13.17
CA LEU A 130 4.88 5.06 14.13
C LEU A 130 5.36 6.33 13.42
N LEU A 131 6.19 6.20 12.39
CA LEU A 131 6.68 7.35 11.61
C LEU A 131 5.55 8.04 10.83
N GLY A 132 4.59 7.28 10.29
CA GLY A 132 3.40 7.84 9.66
C GLY A 132 2.49 8.57 10.65
N PHE A 133 2.31 8.02 11.84
CA PHE A 133 1.57 8.71 12.89
C PHE A 133 2.29 9.97 13.39
N ALA A 134 3.62 9.92 13.52
CA ALA A 134 4.42 11.09 13.84
C ALA A 134 4.32 12.16 12.74
N ASP A 135 4.27 11.77 11.46
CA ASP A 135 4.10 12.68 10.34
C ASP A 135 2.74 13.39 10.36
N ASP A 136 1.66 12.64 10.59
CA ASP A 136 0.32 13.20 10.75
C ASP A 136 0.24 14.24 11.88
N VAL A 137 0.89 13.95 13.02
CA VAL A 137 0.86 14.82 14.21
C VAL A 137 1.77 16.04 14.06
N LEU A 138 2.92 15.89 13.40
CA LEU A 138 3.97 16.91 13.36
C LEU A 138 4.04 17.70 12.04
N ASP A 139 3.28 17.32 11.00
CA ASP A 139 3.29 17.89 9.64
C ASP A 139 4.73 18.02 9.10
N ILE A 140 5.42 16.89 8.97
CA ILE A 140 6.87 16.87 8.69
C ILE A 140 7.13 17.28 7.24
N ARG A 141 8.26 17.96 6.99
CA ARG A 141 8.66 18.39 5.64
C ARG A 141 8.89 17.19 4.72
N TRP A 142 8.38 17.27 3.48
CA TRP A 142 8.45 16.20 2.47
C TRP A 142 9.85 15.60 2.25
N ARG A 143 10.92 16.39 2.35
CA ARG A 143 12.31 15.90 2.18
C ARG A 143 12.69 14.87 3.23
N VAL A 144 12.15 15.01 4.45
CA VAL A 144 12.39 14.09 5.56
C VAL A 144 11.53 12.84 5.40
N LYS A 145 10.32 12.99 4.87
CA LYS A 145 9.39 11.87 4.60
C LYS A 145 10.02 10.79 3.71
N LEU A 146 10.89 11.16 2.77
CA LEU A 146 11.61 10.20 1.92
C LEU A 146 12.57 9.28 2.69
N TRP A 147 13.08 9.72 3.84
CA TRP A 147 14.02 8.94 4.65
C TRP A 147 13.33 7.96 5.60
N PHE A 148 12.05 8.16 5.95
CA PHE A 148 11.35 7.29 6.89
C PHE A 148 11.33 5.82 6.45
N PRO A 149 10.94 5.48 5.21
CA PRO A 149 10.91 4.08 4.79
C PRO A 149 12.32 3.50 4.65
N MET A 150 13.33 4.33 4.35
CA MET A 150 14.72 3.88 4.28
C MET A 150 15.22 3.42 5.64
N PHE A 151 14.97 4.21 6.71
CA PHE A 151 15.37 3.81 8.06
C PHE A 151 14.51 2.67 8.61
N ALA A 152 13.19 2.72 8.38
CA ALA A 152 12.28 1.67 8.83
C ALA A 152 12.58 0.30 8.19
N SER A 153 13.12 0.26 6.96
CA SER A 153 13.43 -0.99 6.26
C SER A 153 14.78 -1.61 6.64
N ILE A 154 15.65 -0.94 7.42
CA ILE A 154 16.97 -1.47 7.80
C ILE A 154 16.90 -2.88 8.41
N PRO A 155 16.04 -3.17 9.41
CA PRO A 155 15.98 -4.50 10.01
C PRO A 155 15.60 -5.59 9.00
N LEU A 156 14.67 -5.29 8.11
CA LEU A 156 14.24 -6.19 7.03
C LEU A 156 15.41 -6.49 6.07
N LEU A 157 16.15 -5.46 5.67
CA LEU A 157 17.31 -5.61 4.76
C LEU A 157 18.45 -6.39 5.42
N THR A 158 18.70 -6.19 6.72
CA THR A 158 19.70 -6.97 7.46
C THR A 158 19.34 -8.45 7.51
N VAL A 159 18.08 -8.78 7.79
CA VAL A 159 17.65 -10.19 7.79
C VAL A 159 17.68 -10.77 6.38
N TYR A 160 17.29 -10.01 5.36
CA TYR A 160 17.42 -10.45 3.97
C TYR A 160 18.88 -10.80 3.61
N TYR A 161 19.84 -9.97 4.06
CA TYR A 161 21.27 -10.20 3.82
C TYR A 161 21.76 -11.52 4.46
N VAL A 162 21.39 -11.76 5.71
CA VAL A 162 21.87 -12.95 6.45
C VAL A 162 21.16 -14.22 6.02
N THR A 163 19.88 -14.16 5.66
CA THR A 163 19.09 -15.35 5.32
C THR A 163 19.17 -15.74 3.85
N TYR A 164 19.14 -14.77 2.94
CA TYR A 164 19.10 -15.04 1.51
C TYR A 164 20.38 -14.60 0.80
N GLY A 165 20.79 -13.34 1.00
CA GLY A 165 21.96 -12.76 0.34
C GLY A 165 21.87 -12.70 -1.18
N VAL A 166 20.70 -12.97 -1.79
CA VAL A 166 20.54 -13.01 -3.25
C VAL A 166 20.37 -11.59 -3.80
N THR A 167 21.31 -11.18 -4.65
CA THR A 167 21.38 -9.83 -5.26
C THR A 167 21.21 -9.85 -6.79
N HIS A 168 20.86 -11.00 -7.35
CA HIS A 168 20.70 -11.19 -8.79
C HIS A 168 19.31 -10.76 -9.25
N ILE A 169 19.24 -10.03 -10.36
CA ILE A 169 17.98 -9.65 -11.02
C ILE A 169 17.90 -10.25 -12.41
N LYS A 170 16.68 -10.68 -12.81
CA LYS A 170 16.41 -11.08 -14.19
C LYS A 170 16.13 -9.84 -15.05
N VAL A 171 16.88 -9.68 -16.14
CA VAL A 171 16.75 -8.56 -17.07
C VAL A 171 15.62 -8.84 -18.07
N PRO A 172 14.65 -7.92 -18.24
CA PRO A 172 13.62 -8.05 -19.28
C PRO A 172 14.22 -8.06 -20.69
N LEU A 173 13.60 -8.79 -21.62
CA LEU A 173 14.09 -9.05 -22.98
C LEU A 173 14.51 -7.76 -23.73
N LEU A 174 13.70 -6.70 -23.62
CA LEU A 174 13.95 -5.40 -24.24
C LEU A 174 15.28 -4.76 -23.81
N PHE A 175 15.74 -5.04 -22.60
CA PHE A 175 16.97 -4.48 -22.05
C PHE A 175 18.19 -5.40 -22.22
N ARG A 176 17.98 -6.67 -22.59
CA ARG A 176 19.08 -7.62 -22.79
C ARG A 176 20.04 -7.21 -23.90
N ALA A 177 19.53 -6.57 -24.95
CA ALA A 177 20.37 -6.06 -26.03
C ALA A 177 21.36 -4.97 -25.56
N PHE A 178 21.01 -4.23 -24.51
CA PHE A 178 21.87 -3.19 -23.93
C PHE A 178 22.79 -3.72 -22.83
N VAL A 179 22.31 -4.68 -22.05
CA VAL A 179 23.01 -5.21 -20.86
C VAL A 179 23.92 -6.41 -21.20
N GLY A 180 23.57 -7.18 -22.24
CA GLY A 180 24.35 -8.33 -22.69
C GLY A 180 24.14 -9.63 -21.90
N THR A 181 23.40 -9.60 -20.78
CA THR A 181 23.10 -10.77 -19.94
C THR A 181 21.62 -10.87 -19.59
N ASP A 182 21.17 -12.07 -19.25
CA ASP A 182 19.81 -12.35 -18.75
C ASP A 182 19.70 -12.19 -17.23
N LEU A 183 20.81 -12.33 -16.51
CA LEU A 183 20.97 -12.10 -15.08
C LEU A 183 22.06 -11.07 -14.81
N VAL A 184 21.80 -10.16 -13.87
CA VAL A 184 22.78 -9.17 -13.40
C VAL A 184 22.86 -9.24 -11.88
N ASP A 185 24.08 -9.38 -11.36
CA ASP A 185 24.35 -9.20 -9.94
C ASP A 185 24.53 -7.70 -9.65
N LEU A 186 23.63 -7.14 -8.84
CA LEU A 186 23.69 -5.74 -8.43
C LEU A 186 24.50 -5.52 -7.14
N GLY A 187 24.86 -6.59 -6.42
CA GLY A 187 25.55 -6.49 -5.14
C GLY A 187 24.90 -5.49 -4.17
N PRO A 188 25.64 -4.51 -3.61
CA PRO A 188 25.11 -3.48 -2.73
C PRO A 188 23.96 -2.64 -3.33
N PHE A 189 23.94 -2.45 -4.65
CA PHE A 189 22.87 -1.68 -5.31
C PHE A 189 21.51 -2.39 -5.25
N TYR A 190 21.48 -3.70 -5.02
CA TYR A 190 20.22 -4.42 -4.77
C TYR A 190 19.57 -3.97 -3.45
N TYR A 191 20.36 -3.69 -2.41
CA TYR A 191 19.87 -3.17 -1.14
C TYR A 191 19.39 -1.73 -1.25
N VAL A 192 20.08 -0.92 -2.07
CA VAL A 192 19.61 0.43 -2.43
C VAL A 192 18.26 0.35 -3.14
N TYR A 193 18.11 -0.57 -4.10
CA TYR A 193 16.83 -0.85 -4.75
C TYR A 193 15.73 -1.25 -3.75
N MET A 194 15.97 -2.19 -2.84
CA MET A 194 14.97 -2.60 -1.84
C MET A 194 14.56 -1.45 -0.91
N SER A 195 15.51 -0.60 -0.52
CA SER A 195 15.22 0.61 0.27
C SER A 195 14.33 1.60 -0.51
N PHE A 196 14.67 1.89 -1.78
CA PHE A 196 13.83 2.73 -2.63
C PHE A 196 12.49 2.10 -3.00
N PHE A 197 12.41 0.77 -3.05
CA PHE A 197 11.15 0.05 -3.23
C PHE A 197 10.23 0.29 -2.03
N CYS A 198 10.75 0.28 -0.79
CA CYS A 198 9.98 0.68 0.39
C CYS A 198 9.51 2.13 0.30
N VAL A 199 10.40 3.05 -0.12
CA VAL A 199 10.06 4.47 -0.31
C VAL A 199 8.96 4.65 -1.36
N PHE A 200 9.05 3.92 -2.47
CA PHE A 200 8.05 3.96 -3.53
C PHE A 200 6.70 3.46 -3.03
N CYS A 201 6.63 2.27 -2.42
CA CYS A 201 5.34 1.70 -2.00
C CYS A 201 4.61 2.62 -1.00
N THR A 202 5.28 3.17 0.02
CA THR A 202 4.65 4.05 1.01
C THR A 202 4.17 5.38 0.43
N ASN A 203 4.99 6.03 -0.39
CA ASN A 203 4.64 7.33 -0.95
C ASN A 203 3.65 7.21 -2.12
N SER A 204 3.68 6.12 -2.87
CA SER A 204 2.84 5.96 -4.05
C SER A 204 1.35 5.80 -3.72
N VAL A 205 1.03 5.11 -2.62
CA VAL A 205 -0.34 5.08 -2.05
C VAL A 205 -0.71 6.47 -1.54
N ASN A 206 0.20 7.17 -0.85
CA ASN A 206 -0.07 8.49 -0.28
C ASN A 206 -0.35 9.57 -1.34
N ILE A 207 0.37 9.57 -2.48
CA ILE A 207 0.12 10.57 -3.54
C ILE A 207 -1.12 10.28 -4.40
N LEU A 208 -1.70 9.07 -4.31
CA LEU A 208 -2.95 8.69 -4.97
C LEU A 208 -4.10 8.69 -3.94
N ALA A 209 -4.32 9.85 -3.32
CA ALA A 209 -5.20 10.04 -2.19
C ALA A 209 -6.13 11.26 -2.35
N GLY A 210 -7.03 11.48 -1.39
CA GLY A 210 -7.80 12.72 -1.26
C GLY A 210 -9.24 12.66 -1.76
N ILE A 211 -9.81 11.47 -1.96
CA ILE A 211 -11.26 11.26 -2.11
C ILE A 211 -11.69 10.08 -1.23
N ASN A 212 -12.89 10.12 -0.67
CA ASN A 212 -13.35 9.15 0.34
C ASN A 212 -13.27 7.69 -0.13
N GLY A 213 -12.45 6.88 0.54
CA GLY A 213 -12.30 5.45 0.29
C GLY A 213 -11.21 5.06 -0.71
N VAL A 214 -10.48 6.01 -1.33
CA VAL A 214 -9.52 5.67 -2.40
C VAL A 214 -8.25 5.00 -1.88
N GLU A 215 -7.72 5.43 -0.74
CA GLU A 215 -6.51 4.89 -0.13
C GLU A 215 -6.77 3.45 0.32
N GLY A 216 -7.90 3.23 1.02
CA GLY A 216 -8.34 1.91 1.44
C GLY A 216 -8.69 1.00 0.25
N GLY A 217 -9.45 1.53 -0.72
CA GLY A 217 -9.98 0.76 -1.85
C GLY A 217 -8.88 0.27 -2.79
N GLN A 218 -7.92 1.12 -3.14
CA GLN A 218 -6.78 0.70 -3.97
C GLN A 218 -5.89 -0.31 -3.23
N SER A 219 -5.68 -0.11 -1.92
CA SER A 219 -4.86 -1.01 -1.10
C SER A 219 -5.50 -2.39 -0.96
N LEU A 220 -6.83 -2.44 -0.82
CA LEU A 220 -7.57 -3.71 -0.79
C LEU A 220 -7.41 -4.48 -2.11
N ILE A 221 -7.52 -3.81 -3.26
CA ILE A 221 -7.35 -4.46 -4.57
C ILE A 221 -5.90 -4.95 -4.72
N LEU A 222 -4.91 -4.14 -4.37
CA LEU A 222 -3.50 -4.55 -4.38
C LEU A 222 -3.26 -5.80 -3.51
N ALA A 223 -3.83 -5.82 -2.30
CA ALA A 223 -3.72 -6.96 -1.40
C ALA A 223 -4.39 -8.22 -1.96
N LEU A 224 -5.58 -8.10 -2.56
CA LEU A 224 -6.27 -9.22 -3.21
C LEU A 224 -5.51 -9.75 -4.43
N SER A 225 -4.85 -8.87 -5.20
CA SER A 225 -3.97 -9.26 -6.31
C SER A 225 -2.75 -10.04 -5.81
N ILE A 226 -2.14 -9.62 -4.70
CA ILE A 226 -1.04 -10.35 -4.05
C ILE A 226 -1.52 -11.70 -3.54
N VAL A 227 -2.66 -11.78 -2.85
CA VAL A 227 -3.26 -13.07 -2.42
C VAL A 227 -3.49 -13.99 -3.61
N SER A 228 -4.00 -13.47 -4.72
CA SER A 228 -4.24 -14.27 -5.93
C SER A 228 -2.95 -14.84 -6.50
N ASN A 229 -1.88 -14.04 -6.56
CA ASN A 229 -0.54 -14.49 -6.97
C ASN A 229 0.03 -15.52 -5.99
N ASP A 230 -0.09 -15.28 -4.69
CA ASP A 230 0.47 -16.16 -3.67
C ASP A 230 -0.23 -17.52 -3.64
N LEU A 231 -1.56 -17.54 -3.68
CA LEU A 231 -2.33 -18.77 -3.80
C LEU A 231 -1.94 -19.54 -5.06
N TYR A 232 -1.91 -18.87 -6.22
CA TYR A 232 -1.48 -19.50 -7.47
C TYR A 232 -0.10 -20.16 -7.30
N GLN A 233 0.89 -19.41 -6.80
CA GLN A 233 2.26 -19.90 -6.65
C GLN A 233 2.36 -21.02 -5.61
N THR A 234 1.60 -20.97 -4.52
CA THR A 234 1.51 -22.04 -3.52
C THR A 234 0.93 -23.33 -4.12
N TYR A 235 -0.03 -23.24 -5.04
CA TYR A 235 -0.65 -24.42 -5.66
C TYR A 235 0.13 -24.97 -6.87
N THR A 236 0.83 -24.13 -7.63
CA THR A 236 1.46 -24.54 -8.90
C THR A 236 2.97 -24.70 -8.85
N SER A 237 3.65 -24.20 -7.82
CA SER A 237 5.12 -24.26 -7.77
C SER A 237 5.60 -25.57 -7.17
N ASP A 238 6.48 -26.29 -7.88
CA ASP A 238 7.18 -27.47 -7.34
C ASP A 238 8.32 -27.10 -6.37
N ASN A 239 8.76 -25.84 -6.37
CA ASN A 239 9.84 -25.38 -5.50
C ASN A 239 9.30 -25.02 -4.11
N ARG A 240 9.68 -25.82 -3.10
CA ARG A 240 9.29 -25.63 -1.71
C ARG A 240 9.67 -24.27 -1.13
N LEU A 241 10.81 -23.68 -1.51
CA LEU A 241 11.21 -22.36 -1.04
C LEU A 241 10.26 -21.27 -1.56
N THR A 242 9.83 -21.37 -2.82
CA THR A 242 8.82 -20.48 -3.41
C THR A 242 7.50 -20.60 -2.66
N VAL A 243 7.04 -21.83 -2.42
CA VAL A 243 5.79 -22.09 -1.67
C VAL A 243 5.86 -21.48 -0.27
N GLU A 244 6.95 -21.68 0.46
CA GLU A 244 7.13 -21.12 1.82
C GLU A 244 7.20 -19.58 1.82
N ALA A 245 7.82 -18.97 0.82
CA ALA A 245 7.88 -17.52 0.67
C ALA A 245 6.49 -16.90 0.41
N HIS A 246 5.70 -17.50 -0.47
CA HIS A 246 4.31 -17.07 -0.74
C HIS A 246 3.36 -17.35 0.44
N LEU A 247 3.55 -18.45 1.18
CA LEU A 247 2.83 -18.68 2.44
C LEU A 247 3.16 -17.62 3.50
N THR A 248 4.43 -17.24 3.60
CA THR A 248 4.85 -16.15 4.50
C THR A 248 4.17 -14.84 4.10
N SER A 249 4.11 -14.51 2.81
CA SER A 249 3.34 -13.36 2.32
C SER A 249 1.86 -13.43 2.73
N LEU A 250 1.21 -14.58 2.53
CA LEU A 250 -0.20 -14.79 2.92
C LEU A 250 -0.44 -14.48 4.40
N PHE A 251 0.48 -14.87 5.29
CA PHE A 251 0.38 -14.60 6.72
C PHE A 251 0.39 -13.11 7.08
N PHE A 252 1.09 -12.27 6.30
CA PHE A 252 1.10 -10.81 6.49
C PHE A 252 -0.09 -10.12 5.82
N ILE A 253 -0.46 -10.56 4.61
CA ILE A 253 -1.42 -9.84 3.76
C ILE A 253 -2.88 -10.12 4.16
N LEU A 254 -3.20 -11.32 4.66
CA LEU A 254 -4.58 -11.65 5.07
C LEU A 254 -5.05 -10.78 6.24
N PRO A 255 -4.28 -10.63 7.36
CA PRO A 255 -4.69 -9.72 8.43
C PRO A 255 -4.76 -8.26 7.96
N PHE A 256 -3.92 -7.87 7.00
CA PHE A 256 -3.97 -6.54 6.39
C PHE A 256 -5.28 -6.31 5.63
N ILE A 257 -5.76 -7.30 4.86
CA ILE A 257 -7.09 -7.27 4.23
C ILE A 257 -8.18 -7.11 5.29
N GLY A 258 -8.10 -7.87 6.39
CA GLY A 258 -9.01 -7.78 7.52
C GLY A 258 -9.14 -6.35 8.07
N VAL A 259 -8.02 -5.75 8.51
CA VAL A 259 -8.04 -4.38 9.04
C VAL A 259 -8.44 -3.34 8.00
N THR A 260 -8.05 -3.54 6.73
CA THR A 260 -8.42 -2.63 5.63
C THR A 260 -9.92 -2.65 5.37
N ILE A 261 -10.56 -3.83 5.41
CA ILE A 261 -12.03 -3.96 5.29
C ILE A 261 -12.71 -3.24 6.46
N GLY A 262 -12.26 -3.47 7.69
CA GLY A 262 -12.80 -2.80 8.88
C GLY A 262 -12.67 -1.27 8.82
N TYR A 263 -11.52 -0.78 8.32
CA TYR A 263 -11.27 0.64 8.06
C TYR A 263 -12.18 1.20 6.95
N LEU A 264 -12.30 0.48 5.83
CA LEU A 264 -13.14 0.90 4.70
C LEU A 264 -14.62 1.02 5.07
N PHE A 265 -15.15 0.19 5.97
CA PHE A 265 -16.52 0.38 6.46
C PHE A 265 -16.77 1.75 7.13
N GLN A 266 -15.72 2.42 7.59
CA GLN A 266 -15.79 3.76 8.20
C GLN A 266 -15.30 4.87 7.26
N ASN A 267 -14.37 4.57 6.35
CA ASN A 267 -13.77 5.53 5.43
C ASN A 267 -14.47 5.57 4.04
N TRP A 268 -15.27 4.57 3.69
CA TRP A 268 -16.04 4.56 2.45
C TRP A 268 -17.00 5.75 2.37
N TYR A 269 -17.29 6.21 1.15
CA TYR A 269 -18.20 7.34 0.93
C TYR A 269 -19.60 7.08 1.52
N PRO A 270 -20.17 8.02 2.30
CA PRO A 270 -19.53 9.22 2.86
C PRO A 270 -18.65 8.86 4.07
N ALA A 271 -17.39 9.30 4.08
CA ALA A 271 -16.45 8.93 5.13
C ALA A 271 -16.88 9.47 6.49
N LYS A 272 -16.60 8.69 7.53
CA LYS A 272 -16.73 9.07 8.94
C LYS A 272 -15.37 9.35 9.57
N VAL A 273 -14.30 8.87 8.95
CA VAL A 273 -12.92 9.00 9.42
C VAL A 273 -11.94 9.09 8.26
N PHE A 274 -10.76 9.65 8.51
CA PHE A 274 -9.63 9.66 7.61
C PHE A 274 -8.46 8.83 8.16
N GLY A 275 -7.76 8.14 7.26
CA GLY A 275 -6.63 7.28 7.61
C GLY A 275 -5.34 8.06 7.90
N GLY A 276 -5.20 9.27 7.36
CA GLY A 276 -3.97 10.07 7.36
C GLY A 276 -2.83 9.45 6.54
N ASP A 277 -1.66 10.10 6.60
CA ASP A 277 -0.40 9.57 6.08
C ASP A 277 -0.07 8.23 6.75
N THR A 278 -0.50 8.05 8.01
CA THR A 278 -0.33 6.80 8.77
C THR A 278 -0.84 5.58 8.01
N TYR A 279 -2.06 5.62 7.48
CA TYR A 279 -2.63 4.48 6.76
C TYR A 279 -1.86 4.20 5.47
N ALA A 280 -1.56 5.24 4.68
CA ALA A 280 -0.86 5.08 3.41
C ALA A 280 0.56 4.50 3.60
N TYR A 281 1.28 4.97 4.62
CA TYR A 281 2.61 4.49 4.97
C TYR A 281 2.58 3.05 5.49
N PHE A 282 1.61 2.72 6.34
CA PHE A 282 1.39 1.36 6.79
C PHE A 282 1.09 0.41 5.63
N ALA A 283 0.12 0.74 4.76
CA ALA A 283 -0.27 -0.08 3.62
C ALA A 283 0.89 -0.29 2.63
N GLY A 284 1.60 0.79 2.27
CA GLY A 284 2.75 0.69 1.38
C GLY A 284 3.88 -0.17 1.95
N MET A 285 4.15 -0.07 3.26
CA MET A 285 5.17 -0.90 3.89
C MET A 285 4.77 -2.37 3.95
N ILE A 286 3.48 -2.71 4.08
CA ILE A 286 2.98 -4.10 3.95
C ILE A 286 3.38 -4.66 2.59
N PHE A 287 3.09 -3.94 1.50
CA PHE A 287 3.42 -4.40 0.15
C PHE A 287 4.93 -4.53 -0.08
N ALA A 288 5.72 -3.63 0.50
CA ALA A 288 7.18 -3.70 0.43
C ALA A 288 7.73 -4.93 1.17
N VAL A 289 7.26 -5.17 2.40
CA VAL A 289 7.69 -6.30 3.25
C VAL A 289 7.38 -7.63 2.58
N VAL A 290 6.14 -7.84 2.12
CA VAL A 290 5.77 -9.10 1.46
C VAL A 290 6.48 -9.29 0.13
N GLY A 291 6.71 -8.22 -0.63
CA GLY A 291 7.46 -8.28 -1.88
C GLY A 291 8.93 -8.64 -1.70
N ILE A 292 9.58 -8.12 -0.64
CA ILE A 292 10.98 -8.39 -0.31
C ILE A 292 11.14 -9.80 0.27
N LEU A 293 10.39 -10.14 1.33
CA LEU A 293 10.47 -11.46 1.97
C LEU A 293 10.01 -12.59 1.04
N GLY A 294 9.07 -12.28 0.14
CA GLY A 294 8.54 -13.20 -0.85
C GLY A 294 9.37 -13.36 -2.12
N HIS A 295 10.42 -12.54 -2.31
CA HIS A 295 11.22 -12.48 -3.55
C HIS A 295 10.39 -12.20 -4.82
N PHE A 296 9.29 -11.46 -4.72
CA PHE A 296 8.44 -11.09 -5.85
C PHE A 296 8.17 -9.58 -5.93
N SER A 297 9.10 -8.74 -5.45
CA SER A 297 9.02 -7.27 -5.53
C SER A 297 8.71 -6.75 -6.94
N GLN A 298 9.24 -7.40 -7.99
CA GLN A 298 8.92 -7.09 -9.39
C GLN A 298 7.44 -7.31 -9.72
N THR A 299 6.83 -8.38 -9.20
CA THR A 299 5.39 -8.63 -9.37
C THR A 299 4.56 -7.62 -8.57
N VAL A 300 4.99 -7.25 -7.36
CA VAL A 300 4.35 -6.17 -6.59
C VAL A 300 4.37 -4.84 -7.37
N LEU A 301 5.49 -4.51 -8.02
CA LEU A 301 5.59 -3.34 -8.90
C LEU A 301 4.64 -3.41 -10.10
N LEU A 302 4.43 -4.59 -10.69
CA LEU A 302 3.42 -4.76 -11.75
C LEU A 302 2.01 -4.49 -11.22
N PHE A 303 1.66 -4.95 -10.02
CA PHE A 303 0.37 -4.59 -9.42
C PHE A 303 0.24 -3.08 -9.15
N HIS A 304 1.36 -2.40 -8.91
CA HIS A 304 1.43 -0.96 -8.74
C HIS A 304 1.45 -0.15 -10.05
N ILE A 305 1.13 -0.74 -11.22
CA ILE A 305 1.08 0.01 -12.50
C ILE A 305 0.30 1.35 -12.38
N PRO A 306 -0.90 1.41 -11.77
CA PRO A 306 -1.63 2.67 -11.60
C PRO A 306 -0.90 3.69 -10.71
N GLN A 307 -0.26 3.24 -9.63
CA GLN A 307 0.53 4.06 -8.72
C GLN A 307 1.80 4.59 -9.40
N ILE A 308 2.49 3.73 -10.18
CA ILE A 308 3.64 4.10 -11.01
C ILE A 308 3.21 5.17 -12.01
N PHE A 309 2.10 4.95 -12.72
CA PHE A 309 1.56 5.93 -13.66
C PHE A 309 1.24 7.26 -12.97
N ASN A 310 0.53 7.24 -11.83
CA ASN A 310 0.20 8.46 -11.08
C ASN A 310 1.46 9.20 -10.62
N PHE A 311 2.49 8.48 -10.15
CA PHE A 311 3.77 9.04 -9.75
C PHE A 311 4.47 9.71 -10.95
N LEU A 312 4.66 9.00 -12.06
CA LEU A 312 5.31 9.52 -13.26
C LEU A 312 4.56 10.72 -13.86
N TYR A 313 3.22 10.64 -13.89
CA TYR A 313 2.36 11.73 -14.33
C TYR A 313 2.46 12.95 -13.39
N SER A 314 2.63 12.73 -12.08
CA SER A 314 2.82 13.77 -11.07
C SER A 314 4.22 14.41 -11.08
N CYS A 315 5.24 13.77 -11.65
CA CYS A 315 6.63 14.21 -11.61
C CYS A 315 6.86 15.68 -12.00
N PRO A 316 6.24 16.25 -13.06
CA PRO A 316 6.43 17.66 -13.38
C PRO A 316 6.06 18.59 -12.21
N GLN A 317 5.03 18.25 -11.44
CA GLN A 317 4.63 19.02 -10.26
C GLN A 317 5.48 18.67 -9.03
N VAL A 318 5.69 17.38 -8.75
CA VAL A 318 6.43 16.93 -7.53
C VAL A 318 7.88 17.43 -7.54
N PHE A 319 8.53 17.47 -8.69
CA PHE A 319 9.90 17.99 -8.82
C PHE A 319 9.97 19.51 -9.05
N GLY A 320 8.83 20.20 -9.07
CA GLY A 320 8.76 21.66 -9.16
C GLY A 320 9.02 22.25 -10.55
N PHE A 321 8.95 21.45 -11.62
CA PHE A 321 9.02 21.96 -12.99
C PHE A 321 7.74 22.71 -13.39
N VAL A 322 6.61 22.31 -12.81
CA VAL A 322 5.29 22.94 -12.89
C VAL A 322 4.85 23.28 -11.46
N GLU A 323 4.08 24.37 -11.30
CA GLU A 323 3.58 24.76 -9.98
C GLU A 323 2.78 23.59 -9.35
N CYS A 324 3.11 23.29 -8.09
CA CYS A 324 2.50 22.19 -7.34
C CYS A 324 1.72 22.79 -6.17
N PRO A 325 0.38 22.84 -6.24
CA PRO A 325 -0.42 23.32 -5.13
C PRO A 325 -0.34 22.34 -3.95
N ARG A 326 -0.57 22.85 -2.72
CA ARG A 326 -0.58 22.01 -1.51
C ARG A 326 -1.57 20.85 -1.62
N HIS A 327 -2.76 21.11 -2.16
CA HIS A 327 -3.77 20.10 -2.41
C HIS A 327 -3.99 19.94 -3.92
N ARG A 328 -3.79 18.72 -4.42
CA ARG A 328 -4.01 18.34 -5.83
C ARG A 328 -5.29 17.52 -6.03
N MET A 329 -6.11 17.41 -4.99
CA MET A 329 -7.42 16.77 -5.06
C MET A 329 -8.38 17.52 -6.00
N PRO A 330 -9.46 16.88 -6.48
CA PRO A 330 -10.50 17.55 -7.26
C PRO A 330 -11.18 18.68 -6.49
N THR A 331 -11.98 19.48 -7.20
CA THR A 331 -12.83 20.52 -6.57
C THR A 331 -14.30 20.12 -6.62
N LEU A 332 -15.05 20.40 -5.55
CA LEU A 332 -16.49 20.20 -5.52
C LEU A 332 -17.22 21.35 -6.22
N ASN A 333 -18.08 21.03 -7.19
CA ASN A 333 -19.04 21.99 -7.71
C ASN A 333 -20.30 22.01 -6.81
N HIS A 334 -20.48 23.11 -6.07
CA HIS A 334 -21.59 23.26 -5.12
C HIS A 334 -22.99 23.23 -5.75
N LYS A 335 -23.12 23.48 -7.06
CA LYS A 335 -24.41 23.43 -7.77
C LYS A 335 -24.79 22.01 -8.16
N THR A 336 -23.83 21.24 -8.66
CA THR A 336 -24.07 19.89 -9.19
C THR A 336 -23.79 18.78 -8.18
N LEU A 337 -23.08 19.10 -7.08
CA LEU A 337 -22.55 18.15 -6.10
C LEU A 337 -21.66 17.06 -6.72
N LYS A 338 -20.99 17.42 -7.81
CA LYS A 338 -20.02 16.58 -8.52
C LYS A 338 -18.61 17.15 -8.38
N LEU A 339 -17.63 16.28 -8.48
CA LEU A 339 -16.22 16.64 -8.54
C LEU A 339 -15.83 17.05 -9.95
N GLU A 340 -15.03 18.10 -10.04
CA GLU A 340 -14.42 18.61 -11.25
C GLU A 340 -12.90 18.58 -11.12
N ALA A 341 -12.21 18.38 -12.24
CA ALA A 341 -10.76 18.36 -12.25
C ALA A 341 -10.21 19.72 -11.80
N SER A 342 -9.38 19.71 -10.74
CA SER A 342 -8.73 20.93 -10.26
C SER A 342 -7.65 21.36 -11.24
N ARG A 343 -7.36 22.66 -11.29
CA ARG A 343 -6.43 23.27 -12.26
C ARG A 343 -5.34 24.08 -11.58
N VAL A 344 -4.23 24.24 -12.27
CA VAL A 344 -3.07 25.05 -11.86
C VAL A 344 -2.68 26.04 -12.96
N LYS A 345 -2.31 27.26 -12.57
CA LYS A 345 -1.88 28.31 -13.50
C LYS A 345 -0.44 28.04 -13.98
N LEU A 346 -0.16 28.39 -15.24
CA LEU A 346 1.14 28.16 -15.90
C LEU A 346 1.95 29.45 -16.11
N ASN A 347 1.59 30.52 -15.42
CA ASN A 347 2.24 31.83 -15.51
C ASN A 347 3.69 31.80 -14.98
N LYS A 348 3.97 31.01 -13.94
CA LYS A 348 5.31 30.87 -13.35
C LYS A 348 6.11 29.68 -13.90
N THR A 349 5.55 28.93 -14.86
CA THR A 349 6.17 27.71 -15.39
C THR A 349 7.21 28.04 -16.45
N GLY A 350 8.45 27.60 -16.21
CA GLY A 350 9.56 27.75 -17.16
C GLY A 350 9.38 26.96 -18.46
N SER A 351 10.30 27.16 -19.40
CA SER A 351 10.26 26.53 -20.73
C SER A 351 10.26 25.00 -20.68
N LEU A 352 11.07 24.40 -19.78
CA LEU A 352 11.11 22.95 -19.58
C LEU A 352 9.77 22.40 -19.11
N GLY A 353 9.17 22.99 -18.08
CA GLY A 353 7.85 22.59 -17.58
C GLY A 353 6.76 22.73 -18.64
N ARG A 354 6.75 23.83 -19.41
CA ARG A 354 5.84 23.99 -20.56
C ARG A 354 6.07 22.93 -21.64
N GLY A 355 7.32 22.52 -21.86
CA GLY A 355 7.68 21.41 -22.76
C GLY A 355 7.12 20.07 -22.28
N MET A 356 7.24 19.77 -20.98
CA MET A 356 6.64 18.57 -20.38
C MET A 356 5.11 18.56 -20.51
N ILE A 357 4.45 19.71 -20.29
CA ILE A 357 3.00 19.83 -20.48
C ILE A 357 2.61 19.60 -21.96
N ARG A 358 3.33 20.18 -22.92
CA ARG A 358 3.10 19.89 -24.36
C ARG A 358 3.25 18.41 -24.68
N PHE A 359 4.27 17.76 -24.14
CA PHE A 359 4.46 16.33 -24.33
C PHE A 359 3.25 15.53 -23.81
N LEU A 360 2.76 15.84 -22.61
CA LEU A 360 1.56 15.21 -22.05
C LEU A 360 0.28 15.54 -22.86
N GLU A 361 0.20 16.74 -23.44
CA GLU A 361 -0.92 17.19 -24.27
C GLU A 361 -1.02 16.36 -25.56
N ILE A 362 0.12 16.00 -26.18
CA ILE A 362 0.18 15.13 -27.38
C ILE A 362 -0.50 13.76 -27.12
N PHE A 363 -0.32 13.22 -25.92
CA PHE A 363 -0.93 11.94 -25.51
C PHE A 363 -2.34 12.09 -24.92
N TYR A 364 -2.93 13.28 -25.00
CA TYR A 364 -4.25 13.58 -24.41
C TYR A 364 -4.33 13.33 -22.90
N LEU A 365 -3.19 13.41 -22.20
CA LEU A 365 -3.07 13.21 -20.76
C LEU A 365 -3.27 14.50 -19.96
N VAL A 366 -3.27 15.65 -20.59
CA VAL A 366 -3.52 16.93 -19.93
C VAL A 366 -4.41 17.79 -20.80
N HIS A 367 -5.36 18.46 -20.17
CA HIS A 367 -6.18 19.46 -20.80
C HIS A 367 -5.65 20.85 -20.46
N VAL A 368 -5.25 21.60 -21.49
CA VAL A 368 -4.64 22.92 -21.38
C VAL A 368 -5.61 23.99 -21.86
N ASN A 369 -5.81 25.02 -21.05
CA ASN A 369 -6.52 26.22 -21.47
C ASN A 369 -5.53 27.21 -22.08
N ARG A 370 -5.86 27.75 -23.26
CA ARG A 370 -5.00 28.68 -23.99
C ARG A 370 -5.68 30.02 -24.20
N ASP A 371 -4.90 31.09 -24.19
CA ASP A 371 -5.39 32.41 -24.54
C ASP A 371 -5.85 32.42 -26.02
N PRO A 372 -7.08 32.85 -26.32
CA PRO A 372 -7.60 32.89 -27.69
C PRO A 372 -6.80 33.78 -28.65
N LYS A 373 -6.06 34.77 -28.15
CA LYS A 373 -5.31 35.74 -28.95
C LYS A 373 -3.83 35.39 -29.07
N THR A 374 -3.20 35.00 -27.96
CA THR A 374 -1.74 34.75 -27.93
C THR A 374 -1.39 33.27 -28.09
N HIS A 375 -2.38 32.37 -28.02
CA HIS A 375 -2.21 30.91 -27.96
C HIS A 375 -1.31 30.42 -26.82
N GLU A 376 -0.99 31.28 -25.85
CA GLU A 376 -0.20 30.93 -24.68
C GLU A 376 -0.99 30.04 -23.73
N MET A 377 -0.28 29.11 -23.08
CA MET A 377 -0.85 28.23 -22.08
C MET A 377 -1.13 29.00 -20.78
N LEU A 378 -2.40 29.12 -20.41
CA LEU A 378 -2.84 29.85 -19.22
C LEU A 378 -2.86 28.95 -17.99
N ASP A 379 -3.50 27.79 -18.11
CA ASP A 379 -3.68 26.81 -17.03
C ASP A 379 -3.78 25.39 -17.60
N CYS A 380 -3.55 24.40 -16.74
CA CYS A 380 -3.82 23.00 -17.02
C CYS A 380 -4.47 22.30 -15.83
N ASN A 381 -5.06 21.12 -16.04
CA ASN A 381 -5.49 20.30 -14.90
C ASN A 381 -4.29 19.85 -14.05
N ASN A 382 -4.53 19.66 -12.74
CA ASN A 382 -3.55 19.06 -11.85
C ASN A 382 -3.17 17.66 -12.35
N LEU A 383 -1.89 17.33 -12.23
CA LEU A 383 -1.32 16.11 -12.79
C LEU A 383 -1.43 14.97 -11.78
N THR A 384 -2.66 14.46 -11.60
CA THR A 384 -2.94 13.24 -10.83
C THR A 384 -3.91 12.35 -11.61
N LEU A 385 -3.84 11.03 -11.37
CA LEU A 385 -4.74 10.06 -12.01
C LEU A 385 -6.22 10.38 -11.73
N ILE A 386 -6.54 10.88 -10.53
CA ILE A 386 -7.91 11.28 -10.16
C ILE A 386 -8.40 12.43 -11.07
N ASN A 387 -7.59 13.46 -11.26
CA ASN A 387 -7.96 14.57 -12.15
C ASN A 387 -8.01 14.13 -13.61
N LEU A 388 -7.12 13.25 -14.05
CA LEU A 388 -7.14 12.70 -15.39
C LEU A 388 -8.46 11.95 -15.66
N ILE A 389 -8.94 11.13 -14.72
CA ILE A 389 -10.24 10.46 -14.83
C ILE A 389 -11.36 11.49 -15.00
N LEU A 390 -11.36 12.57 -14.21
CA LEU A 390 -12.38 13.63 -14.32
C LEU A 390 -12.29 14.42 -15.63
N VAL A 391 -11.08 14.63 -16.17
CA VAL A 391 -10.90 15.26 -17.49
C VAL A 391 -11.45 14.37 -18.61
N ARG A 392 -11.30 13.04 -18.50
CA ARG A 392 -11.73 12.08 -19.53
C ARG A 392 -13.20 11.68 -19.43
N CYS A 393 -13.73 11.55 -18.22
CA CYS A 393 -15.09 11.10 -17.95
C CYS A 393 -16.07 12.25 -17.66
N GLY A 394 -15.57 13.48 -17.52
CA GLY A 394 -16.34 14.64 -17.08
C GLY A 394 -16.60 14.64 -15.58
N SER A 395 -17.50 15.53 -15.12
CA SER A 395 -17.81 15.68 -13.71
C SER A 395 -18.55 14.44 -13.16
N LEU A 396 -18.01 13.84 -12.11
CA LEU A 396 -18.53 12.63 -11.46
C LEU A 396 -18.84 12.88 -9.99
N ARG A 397 -19.75 12.11 -9.38
CA ARG A 397 -19.86 12.10 -7.92
C ARG A 397 -18.62 11.46 -7.32
N GLU A 398 -18.23 11.87 -6.12
CA GLU A 398 -17.00 11.39 -5.46
C GLU A 398 -16.91 9.85 -5.33
N TRP A 399 -18.01 9.17 -4.97
CA TRP A 399 -18.03 7.70 -4.93
C TRP A 399 -17.83 7.07 -6.32
N GLN A 400 -18.33 7.72 -7.39
CA GLN A 400 -18.12 7.26 -8.77
C GLN A 400 -16.67 7.47 -9.19
N THR A 401 -16.06 8.59 -8.80
CA THR A 401 -14.63 8.85 -9.02
C THR A 401 -13.77 7.80 -8.30
N THR A 402 -14.12 7.47 -7.05
CA THR A 402 -13.43 6.43 -6.26
C THR A 402 -13.54 5.06 -6.94
N LEU A 403 -14.74 4.68 -7.37
CA LEU A 403 -14.95 3.44 -8.13
C LEU A 403 -14.19 3.43 -9.46
N ALA A 404 -14.08 4.58 -10.14
CA ALA A 404 -13.30 4.67 -11.38
C ALA A 404 -11.79 4.45 -11.12
N VAL A 405 -11.23 5.02 -10.04
CA VAL A 405 -9.83 4.74 -9.63
C VAL A 405 -9.65 3.26 -9.31
N MET A 406 -10.58 2.67 -8.55
CA MET A 406 -10.57 1.24 -8.23
C MET A 406 -10.68 0.36 -9.48
N ALA A 407 -11.50 0.75 -10.46
CA ALA A 407 -11.61 0.04 -11.73
C ALA A 407 -10.28 0.08 -12.51
N VAL A 408 -9.59 1.23 -12.55
CA VAL A 408 -8.24 1.33 -13.10
C VAL A 408 -7.27 0.41 -12.36
N GLN A 409 -7.40 0.29 -11.03
CA GLN A 409 -6.58 -0.62 -10.23
C GLN A 409 -6.84 -2.10 -10.54
N VAL A 410 -8.09 -2.50 -10.72
CA VAL A 410 -8.46 -3.87 -11.13
C VAL A 410 -7.91 -4.16 -12.52
N LEU A 411 -8.09 -3.26 -13.49
CA LEU A 411 -7.57 -3.41 -14.84
C LEU A 411 -6.03 -3.51 -14.86
N GLY A 412 -5.35 -2.68 -14.08
CA GLY A 412 -3.90 -2.75 -13.90
C GLY A 412 -3.46 -4.09 -13.30
N SER A 413 -4.22 -4.64 -12.35
CA SER A 413 -3.94 -5.94 -11.75
C SER A 413 -4.15 -7.10 -12.73
N ILE A 414 -5.23 -7.07 -13.53
CA ILE A 414 -5.47 -8.05 -14.59
C ILE A 414 -4.35 -8.01 -15.64
N LEU A 415 -3.91 -6.81 -16.03
CA LEU A 415 -2.78 -6.63 -16.94
C LEU A 415 -1.49 -7.23 -16.33
N ALA A 416 -1.22 -6.97 -15.05
CA ALA A 416 -0.08 -7.51 -14.34
C ALA A 416 -0.07 -9.05 -14.31
N ILE A 417 -1.22 -9.67 -13.99
CA ILE A 417 -1.38 -11.14 -14.00
C ILE A 417 -1.15 -11.69 -15.42
N THR A 418 -1.75 -11.06 -16.43
CA THR A 418 -1.55 -11.43 -17.84
C THR A 418 -0.08 -11.35 -18.23
N ILE A 419 0.61 -10.27 -17.87
CA ILE A 419 2.06 -10.10 -18.12
C ILE A 419 2.85 -11.20 -17.43
N ARG A 420 2.54 -11.49 -16.17
CA ARG A 420 3.30 -12.42 -15.32
C ARG A 420 3.14 -13.88 -15.74
N TYR A 421 1.94 -14.31 -16.15
CA TYR A 421 1.65 -15.72 -16.38
C TYR A 421 1.39 -16.09 -17.85
N ALA A 422 0.87 -15.17 -18.66
CA ALA A 422 0.62 -15.44 -20.09
C ALA A 422 1.73 -14.91 -21.00
N LEU A 423 2.30 -13.74 -20.68
CA LEU A 423 3.31 -13.07 -21.53
C LEU A 423 4.74 -13.18 -20.99
N VAL A 424 4.99 -14.03 -19.99
CA VAL A 424 6.32 -14.18 -19.37
C VAL A 424 7.38 -14.54 -20.40
N HIS A 425 7.01 -15.36 -21.39
CA HIS A 425 7.90 -15.76 -22.49
C HIS A 425 8.21 -14.64 -23.48
N VAL A 426 7.40 -13.59 -23.54
CA VAL A 426 7.63 -12.43 -24.41
C VAL A 426 8.45 -11.36 -23.67
N VAL A 427 8.29 -11.28 -22.34
CA VAL A 427 8.93 -10.25 -21.51
C VAL A 427 10.27 -10.71 -20.94
N TYR A 428 10.42 -12.00 -20.63
CA TYR A 428 11.55 -12.53 -19.86
C TYR A 428 12.21 -13.78 -20.42
N ASN A 429 11.70 -14.40 -21.48
CA ASN A 429 12.44 -15.43 -22.20
C ASN A 429 12.73 -14.90 -23.60
#